data_AF-A0A815YM82-F1
#
_entry.id   AF-A0A815YM82-F1
#
_cell.length_a   1.000
_cell.length_b   1.000
_cell.length_c   1.000
_cell.angle_alpha   90.00
_cell.angle_beta   90.00
_cell.angle_gamma   90.00
#
_symmetry.space_group_name_H-M   'P 1'
#
loop_
_entity.id
_entity.type
_entity.pdbx_description
1 polymer ?
#
loop_
_entity_poly.entity_id
_entity_poly.type
_entity_poly.pdbx_seq_one_letter_code
_entity_poly.pdbx_strand_id
1 'polypeptide(L)'
;MANEFKDHIKTFIDSLNENSLEIHYQGFDFSNVSDSRTQFTKLNYDKNKVSVLNLEMIADMFQVYTAVHSAAEQHSSRDFGVEVPHHLSNTKSIGDSLRTFGGYGKSYVLVVSIYDRLQSEELFEKITSIENVTKMTNEQIQQCMKNNFDNIRRYYFGMTSDQEQATYENRIDEIVTKMVASKHF
;
A
#
# COMPACT_ATOMS: atom_id res chain seq x y z
N MET A 1 21.71 2.34 -4.97
CA MET A 1 20.28 2.45 -5.31
C MET A 1 19.36 1.73 -4.32
N ALA A 2 19.20 0.40 -4.29
CA ALA A 2 18.25 -0.25 -3.37
C ALA A 2 18.62 -0.08 -1.87
N ASN A 3 19.91 -0.19 -1.52
CA ASN A 3 20.37 -0.01 -0.12
C ASN A 3 20.25 1.45 0.35
N GLU A 4 20.60 2.42 -0.50
CA GLU A 4 20.42 3.85 -0.20
C GLU A 4 18.94 4.20 0.03
N PHE A 5 18.03 3.57 -0.72
CA PHE A 5 16.60 3.77 -0.53
C PHE A 5 16.08 3.14 0.77
N LYS A 6 16.61 1.97 1.16
CA LYS A 6 16.33 1.34 2.46
C LYS A 6 16.77 2.24 3.62
N ASP A 7 17.93 2.90 3.49
CA ASP A 7 18.42 3.85 4.49
C ASP A 7 17.53 5.11 4.56
N HIS A 8 17.11 5.66 3.42
CA HIS A 8 16.19 6.81 3.40
C HIS A 8 14.83 6.49 4.04
N ILE A 9 14.24 5.33 3.73
CA ILE A 9 13.00 4.88 4.38
C ILE A 9 13.19 4.77 5.89
N LYS A 10 14.32 4.22 6.33
CA LYS A 10 14.61 4.10 7.77
C LYS A 10 14.67 5.48 8.44
N THR A 11 15.42 6.42 7.86
CA THR A 11 15.49 7.79 8.39
C THR A 11 14.13 8.47 8.43
N PHE A 12 13.30 8.28 7.40
CA PHE A 12 11.94 8.79 7.40
C PHE A 12 11.07 8.19 8.53
N ILE A 13 11.10 6.87 8.70
CA ILE A 13 10.38 6.20 9.80
C ILE A 13 10.86 6.72 11.15
N ASP A 14 12.17 6.89 11.34
CA ASP A 14 12.73 7.46 12.56
C ASP A 14 12.22 8.90 12.80
N SER A 15 12.13 9.72 11.74
CA SER A 15 11.60 11.10 11.83
C SER A 15 10.10 11.18 12.15
N LEU A 16 9.30 10.19 11.71
CA LEU A 16 7.89 10.09 12.10
C LEU A 16 7.79 9.81 13.60
N ASN A 17 8.60 8.88 14.10
CA ASN A 17 8.60 8.49 15.52
C ASN A 17 8.98 9.67 16.43
N GLU A 18 9.90 10.54 16.01
CA GLU A 18 10.24 11.79 16.72
C GLU A 18 9.02 12.73 16.86
N ASN A 19 8.08 12.67 15.91
CA ASN A 19 6.83 13.42 15.92
C ASN A 19 5.66 12.64 16.53
N SER A 20 5.93 11.50 17.20
CA SER A 20 4.91 10.60 17.75
C SER A 20 3.92 10.06 16.70
N LEU A 21 4.36 9.96 15.45
CA LEU A 21 3.61 9.35 14.35
C LEU A 21 4.28 8.05 13.94
N GLU A 22 3.50 7.07 13.51
CA GLU A 22 3.99 5.80 13.00
C GLU A 22 3.21 5.42 11.74
N ILE A 23 3.81 4.58 10.90
CA ILE A 23 3.10 3.95 9.78
C ILE A 23 2.44 2.69 10.32
N HIS A 24 1.12 2.73 10.47
CA HIS A 24 0.31 1.58 10.82
C HIS A 24 -0.35 0.98 9.59
N TYR A 25 -0.58 -0.33 9.62
CA TYR A 25 -1.34 -1.01 8.58
C TYR A 25 -2.22 -2.11 9.16
N GLN A 26 -3.33 -2.39 8.47
CA GLN A 26 -4.21 -3.51 8.78
C GLN A 26 -4.88 -4.02 7.50
N GLY A 27 -4.91 -5.34 7.34
CA GLY A 27 -5.64 -6.02 6.27
C GLY A 27 -7.08 -6.31 6.67
N PHE A 28 -7.99 -6.21 5.71
CA PHE A 28 -9.41 -6.49 5.89
C PHE A 28 -9.97 -7.28 4.71
N ASP A 29 -10.82 -8.25 5.03
CA ASP A 29 -11.64 -8.98 4.08
C ASP A 29 -12.99 -8.28 3.94
N PHE A 30 -13.23 -7.77 2.74
CA PHE A 30 -14.43 -7.10 2.26
C PHE A 30 -15.20 -7.96 1.23
N SER A 31 -14.83 -9.23 1.02
CA SER A 31 -15.45 -10.13 0.03
C SER A 31 -16.96 -10.27 0.18
N ASN A 32 -17.48 -10.13 1.41
CA ASN A 32 -18.90 -10.23 1.73
C ASN A 32 -19.57 -8.87 2.00
N VAL A 33 -18.89 -7.76 1.68
CA VAL A 33 -19.41 -6.40 1.90
C VAL A 33 -20.05 -5.88 0.62
N SER A 34 -21.35 -5.57 0.71
CA SER A 34 -22.02 -4.85 -0.38
C SER A 34 -21.54 -3.39 -0.43
N ASP A 35 -21.12 -2.94 -1.61
CA ASP A 35 -20.66 -1.57 -1.88
C ASP A 35 -19.58 -1.05 -0.91
N SER A 36 -18.43 -1.72 -0.88
CA SER A 36 -17.29 -1.33 -0.02
C SER A 36 -16.82 0.11 -0.23
N ARG A 37 -16.97 0.66 -1.45
CA ARG A 37 -16.62 2.05 -1.77
C ARG A 37 -17.44 3.05 -0.94
N THR A 38 -18.75 2.86 -0.88
CA THR A 38 -19.63 3.71 -0.08
C THR A 38 -19.31 3.57 1.40
N GLN A 39 -18.98 2.37 1.89
CA GLN A 39 -18.62 2.16 3.29
C GLN A 39 -17.35 2.95 3.68
N PHE A 40 -16.29 2.90 2.87
CA PHE A 40 -15.09 3.71 3.14
C PHE A 40 -15.37 5.22 3.12
N THR A 41 -16.28 5.68 2.27
CA THR A 41 -16.64 7.11 2.20
C THR A 41 -17.33 7.58 3.49
N LYS A 42 -18.07 6.70 4.18
CA LYS A 42 -18.75 7.02 5.44
C LYS A 42 -17.81 7.11 6.64
N LEU A 43 -16.63 6.49 6.58
CA LEU A 43 -15.67 6.47 7.70
C LEU A 43 -15.05 7.84 8.00
N ASN A 44 -15.13 8.79 7.07
CA ASN A 44 -14.68 10.19 7.21
C ASN A 44 -13.30 10.34 7.88
N TYR A 45 -12.32 9.53 7.46
CA TYR A 45 -10.94 9.63 7.91
C TYR A 45 -10.18 10.72 7.13
N ASP A 46 -9.05 11.16 7.68
CA ASP A 46 -8.18 12.12 7.01
C ASP A 46 -7.50 11.50 5.80
N LYS A 47 -7.91 11.93 4.59
CA LYS A 47 -7.37 11.45 3.31
C LYS A 47 -5.91 11.85 3.09
N ASN A 48 -5.38 12.77 3.88
CA ASN A 48 -3.96 13.15 3.87
C ASN A 48 -3.09 12.25 4.77
N LYS A 49 -3.71 11.32 5.52
CA LYS A 49 -3.00 10.42 6.42
C LYS A 49 -3.35 8.96 6.22
N VAL A 50 -4.41 8.65 5.48
CA VAL A 50 -4.89 7.28 5.27
C VAL A 50 -4.95 6.96 3.79
N SER A 51 -4.43 5.79 3.44
CA SER A 51 -4.56 5.20 2.12
C SER A 51 -5.19 3.81 2.21
N VAL A 52 -6.09 3.54 1.27
CA VAL A 52 -6.83 2.27 1.17
C VAL A 52 -6.32 1.58 -0.08
N LEU A 53 -5.61 0.46 0.10
CA LEU A 53 -4.87 -0.22 -0.95
C LEU A 53 -5.47 -1.58 -1.30
N ASN A 54 -5.36 -1.95 -2.58
CA ASN A 54 -5.71 -3.29 -3.04
C ASN A 54 -4.63 -4.27 -2.57
N LEU A 55 -4.93 -5.08 -1.55
CA LEU A 55 -3.95 -5.99 -0.95
C LEU A 55 -3.42 -7.02 -1.96
N GLU A 56 -4.23 -7.40 -2.95
CA GLU A 56 -3.85 -8.34 -4.01
C GLU A 56 -2.82 -7.76 -4.98
N MET A 57 -2.56 -6.45 -4.95
CA MET A 57 -1.54 -5.78 -5.75
C MET A 57 -0.33 -5.33 -4.92
N ILE A 58 -0.22 -5.76 -3.66
CA ILE A 58 0.92 -5.48 -2.79
C ILE A 58 1.80 -6.72 -2.69
N ALA A 59 3.08 -6.56 -3.01
CA ALA A 59 4.04 -7.65 -3.00
C ALA A 59 4.68 -7.84 -1.61
N ASP A 60 4.95 -6.74 -0.91
CA ASP A 60 5.47 -6.73 0.46
C ASP A 60 5.25 -5.36 1.10
N MET A 61 5.35 -5.26 2.43
CA MET A 61 5.28 -3.99 3.15
C MET A 61 6.43 -3.04 2.81
N PHE A 62 7.60 -3.54 2.42
CA PHE A 62 8.70 -2.70 1.96
C PHE A 62 8.32 -1.87 0.72
N GLN A 63 7.54 -2.46 -0.20
CA GLN A 63 6.97 -1.74 -1.34
C GLN A 63 6.03 -0.61 -0.88
N VAL A 64 5.19 -0.89 0.12
CA VAL A 64 4.26 0.08 0.71
C VAL A 64 5.01 1.23 1.38
N TYR A 65 6.00 0.93 2.23
CA TYR A 65 6.80 1.95 2.90
C TYR A 65 7.55 2.82 1.90
N THR A 66 8.05 2.24 0.81
CA THR A 66 8.68 2.99 -0.29
C THR A 66 7.69 3.99 -0.89
N ALA A 67 6.46 3.56 -1.20
CA ALA A 67 5.45 4.43 -1.77
C ALA A 67 4.98 5.52 -0.79
N VAL A 68 4.84 5.18 0.49
CA VAL A 68 4.50 6.14 1.56
C VAL A 68 5.58 7.21 1.71
N HIS A 69 6.85 6.80 1.75
CA HIS A 69 7.99 7.70 1.81
C HIS A 69 7.98 8.67 0.61
N SER A 70 7.88 8.15 -0.61
CA SER A 70 7.84 8.99 -1.81
C SER A 70 6.64 9.94 -1.84
N ALA A 71 5.45 9.49 -1.39
CA ALA A 71 4.27 10.34 -1.29
C ALA A 71 4.47 11.48 -0.27
N ALA A 72 5.13 11.19 0.87
CA ALA A 72 5.42 12.19 1.89
C ALA A 72 6.47 13.22 1.44
N GLU A 73 7.52 12.78 0.71
CA GLU A 73 8.57 13.67 0.20
C GLU A 73 8.07 14.65 -0.88
N GLN A 74 7.09 14.25 -1.70
CA GLN A 74 6.70 15.07 -2.86
C GLN A 74 5.95 16.36 -2.51
N HIS A 75 5.67 16.65 -1.23
CA HIS A 75 4.98 17.87 -0.76
C HIS A 75 3.83 18.32 -1.67
N SER A 76 3.16 17.35 -2.31
CA SER A 76 2.14 17.66 -3.30
C SER A 76 0.88 17.97 -2.53
N SER A 77 0.11 18.96 -2.98
CA SER A 77 -1.16 19.37 -2.37
C SER A 77 -2.27 18.31 -2.54
N ARG A 78 -1.90 17.04 -2.75
CA ARG A 78 -2.78 15.96 -3.18
C ARG A 78 -2.94 14.97 -2.03
N ASP A 79 -4.17 14.47 -1.91
CA ASP A 79 -4.57 13.49 -0.90
C ASP A 79 -3.59 12.31 -0.85
N PHE A 80 -3.06 11.99 0.33
CA PHE A 80 -2.20 10.82 0.58
C PHE A 80 -2.84 9.51 0.10
N GLY A 81 -4.17 9.40 0.23
CA GLY A 81 -4.95 8.29 -0.32
C GLY A 81 -4.92 8.16 -1.86
N VAL A 82 -4.45 9.19 -2.57
CA VAL A 82 -4.20 9.20 -4.02
C VAL A 82 -2.73 9.03 -4.34
N GLU A 83 -1.86 9.72 -3.61
CA GLU A 83 -0.41 9.70 -3.84
C GLU A 83 0.20 8.32 -3.58
N VAL A 84 -0.21 7.61 -2.51
CA VAL A 84 0.36 6.27 -2.24
C VAL A 84 0.04 5.27 -3.36
N PRO A 85 -1.22 5.09 -3.83
CA PRO A 85 -1.50 4.27 -5.02
C PRO A 85 -0.76 4.74 -6.26
N HIS A 86 -0.59 6.05 -6.44
CA HIS A 86 0.16 6.59 -7.57
C HIS A 86 1.63 6.20 -7.51
N HIS A 87 2.27 6.32 -6.34
CA HIS A 87 3.65 5.92 -6.14
C HIS A 87 3.85 4.42 -6.18
N LEU A 88 2.82 3.61 -5.89
CA LEU A 88 2.84 2.18 -6.16
C LEU A 88 2.88 1.87 -7.67
N SER A 89 2.17 2.64 -8.48
CA SER A 89 2.09 2.38 -9.92
C SER A 89 3.36 2.74 -10.69
N ASN A 90 3.71 1.90 -11.69
CA ASN A 90 4.69 2.22 -12.72
C ASN A 90 4.16 3.12 -13.87
N THR A 91 2.93 3.63 -13.74
CA THR A 91 2.29 4.50 -14.75
C THR A 91 2.28 5.96 -14.30
N LYS A 92 2.12 6.87 -15.28
CA LYS A 92 1.87 8.30 -15.02
C LYS A 92 0.38 8.60 -14.82
N SER A 93 -0.51 7.65 -15.10
CA SER A 93 -1.96 7.83 -15.02
C SER A 93 -2.45 7.61 -13.60
N ILE A 94 -2.88 8.68 -12.93
CA ILE A 94 -3.47 8.61 -11.58
C ILE A 94 -4.70 7.71 -11.59
N GLY A 95 -5.54 7.79 -12.63
CA GLY A 95 -6.75 6.96 -12.75
C GLY A 95 -6.45 5.47 -12.83
N ASP A 96 -5.43 5.08 -13.58
CA ASP A 96 -5.04 3.67 -13.69
C ASP A 96 -4.33 3.18 -12.43
N SER A 97 -3.57 4.07 -11.78
CA SER A 97 -2.94 3.82 -10.48
C SER A 97 -3.99 3.50 -9.42
N LEU A 98 -5.03 4.33 -9.30
CA LEU A 98 -6.13 4.14 -8.37
C LEU A 98 -6.95 2.88 -8.68
N ARG A 99 -7.14 2.54 -9.96
CA ARG A 99 -7.88 1.32 -10.36
C ARG A 99 -7.13 0.04 -9.98
N THR A 100 -5.81 0.08 -10.07
CA THR A 100 -4.93 -1.07 -9.83
C THR A 100 -4.63 -1.25 -8.35
N PHE A 101 -4.10 -0.19 -7.72
CA PHE A 101 -3.58 -0.22 -6.36
C PHE A 101 -4.53 0.36 -5.31
N GLY A 102 -5.59 1.07 -5.70
CA GLY A 102 -6.61 1.53 -4.76
C GLY A 102 -7.51 0.38 -4.31
N GLY A 103 -7.82 0.33 -3.02
CA GLY A 103 -8.61 -0.73 -2.38
C GLY A 103 -10.13 -0.53 -2.46
N TYR A 104 -10.61 0.62 -2.93
CA TYR A 104 -12.06 0.86 -3.08
C TYR A 104 -12.69 -0.11 -4.08
N GLY A 105 -13.67 -0.90 -3.63
CA GLY A 105 -14.32 -1.91 -4.47
C GLY A 105 -13.53 -3.22 -4.61
N LYS A 106 -12.48 -3.44 -3.81
CA LYS A 106 -11.71 -4.69 -3.77
C LYS A 106 -12.16 -5.58 -2.62
N SER A 107 -11.95 -6.89 -2.79
CA SER A 107 -12.29 -7.90 -1.77
C SER A 107 -11.28 -7.91 -0.63
N TYR A 108 -9.99 -7.76 -0.91
CA TYR A 108 -8.95 -7.72 0.11
C TYR A 108 -8.28 -6.36 0.10
N VAL A 109 -8.32 -5.69 1.25
CA VAL A 109 -7.91 -4.31 1.37
C VAL A 109 -6.85 -4.17 2.45
N LEU A 110 -5.78 -3.46 2.15
CA LEU A 110 -4.77 -3.04 3.12
C LEU A 110 -4.99 -1.55 3.41
N VAL A 111 -5.38 -1.22 4.64
CA VAL A 111 -5.47 0.18 5.08
C VAL A 111 -4.14 0.55 5.71
N VAL A 112 -3.54 1.63 5.23
CA VAL A 112 -2.26 2.18 5.71
C VAL A 112 -2.51 3.58 6.22
N SER A 113 -2.02 3.90 7.42
CA SER A 113 -2.23 5.19 8.05
C SER A 113 -0.96 5.75 8.68
N ILE A 114 -0.77 7.07 8.62
CA ILE A 114 0.24 7.80 9.38
C ILE A 114 -0.46 8.54 10.52
N TYR A 115 -0.49 7.92 11.69
CA TYR A 115 -1.13 8.45 12.89
C TYR A 115 -0.30 8.10 14.12
N ASP A 116 -0.70 8.63 15.28
CA ASP A 116 -0.36 7.96 16.53
C ASP A 116 -1.10 6.62 16.64
N ARG A 117 -0.60 5.76 17.54
CA ARG A 117 -1.14 4.41 17.73
C ARG A 117 -2.63 4.37 18.07
N LEU A 118 -3.12 5.28 18.92
CA LEU A 118 -4.51 5.27 19.37
C LEU A 118 -5.45 5.63 18.22
N GLN A 119 -5.10 6.65 17.44
CA GLN A 119 -5.86 7.06 16.26
C GLN A 119 -5.94 5.96 15.20
N SER A 120 -4.85 5.21 14.98
CA SER A 120 -4.86 4.05 14.08
C SER A 120 -5.72 2.90 14.60
N GLU A 121 -5.64 2.58 15.90
CA GLU A 121 -6.49 1.57 16.52
C GLU A 121 -7.97 1.96 16.39
N GLU A 122 -8.34 3.21 16.68
CA GLU A 122 -9.71 3.72 16.51
C GLU A 122 -10.20 3.61 15.06
N LEU A 123 -9.36 3.93 14.08
CA LEU A 123 -9.70 3.77 12.66
C LEU A 123 -9.97 2.31 12.31
N PHE A 124 -9.10 1.39 12.74
CA PHE A 124 -9.25 -0.03 12.44
C PHE A 124 -10.48 -0.65 13.12
N GLU A 125 -10.82 -0.21 14.32
CA GLU A 125 -12.07 -0.61 15.00
C GLU A 125 -13.31 -0.07 14.27
N LYS A 126 -13.28 1.19 13.80
CA LYS A 126 -14.36 1.74 12.96
C LYS A 126 -14.56 0.92 11.69
N ILE A 127 -13.48 0.49 11.03
CA ILE A 127 -13.57 -0.38 9.85
C ILE A 127 -14.16 -1.75 10.20
N THR A 128 -13.72 -2.35 11.31
CA THR A 128 -14.22 -3.64 11.80
C THR A 128 -15.71 -3.58 12.18
N SER A 129 -16.24 -2.39 12.51
CA SER A 129 -17.67 -2.20 12.78
C SER A 129 -18.56 -2.22 11.52
N ILE A 130 -17.99 -2.19 10.32
CA ILE A 130 -18.74 -2.34 9.08
C ILE A 130 -19.24 -3.79 8.98
N GLU A 131 -20.54 -3.94 8.70
CA GLU A 131 -21.17 -5.25 8.55
C GLU A 131 -20.44 -6.11 7.51
N ASN A 132 -20.15 -7.37 7.89
CA ASN A 132 -19.46 -8.38 7.07
C ASN A 132 -17.99 -8.07 6.73
N VAL A 133 -17.36 -7.06 7.35
CA VAL A 133 -15.90 -6.89 7.30
C VAL A 133 -15.24 -7.81 8.32
N THR A 134 -14.17 -8.50 7.90
CA THR A 134 -13.32 -9.27 8.82
C THR A 134 -11.90 -8.72 8.84
N LYS A 135 -11.38 -8.46 10.03
CA LYS A 135 -9.97 -8.10 10.23
C LYS A 135 -9.08 -9.31 9.95
N MET A 136 -8.10 -9.15 9.07
CA MET A 136 -7.17 -10.22 8.70
C MET A 136 -6.02 -10.32 9.71
N THR A 137 -5.53 -11.54 9.95
CA THR A 137 -4.26 -11.72 10.69
C THR A 137 -3.06 -11.39 9.82
N ASN A 138 -1.89 -11.19 10.43
CA ASN A 138 -0.65 -10.94 9.70
C ASN A 138 -0.30 -12.11 8.76
N GLU A 139 -0.56 -13.36 9.16
CA GLU A 139 -0.35 -14.53 8.31
C GLU A 139 -1.25 -14.50 7.08
N GLN A 140 -2.53 -14.12 7.23
CA GLN A 140 -3.47 -14.01 6.11
C GLN A 140 -3.05 -12.90 5.14
N ILE A 141 -2.58 -11.76 5.67
CA ILE A 141 -2.06 -10.64 4.86
C ILE A 141 -0.86 -11.11 4.04
N GLN A 142 0.12 -11.72 4.69
CA GLN A 142 1.33 -12.23 4.05
C GLN A 142 1.02 -13.32 3.02
N GLN A 143 0.06 -14.21 3.31
CA GLN A 143 -0.38 -15.22 2.36
C GLN A 143 -1.05 -14.60 1.14
N CYS A 144 -1.88 -13.56 1.32
CA CYS A 144 -2.53 -12.85 0.22
C CYS A 144 -1.50 -12.18 -0.72
N MET A 145 -0.49 -11.50 -0.16
CA MET A 145 0.61 -10.89 -0.93
C MET A 145 1.39 -11.95 -1.73
N LYS A 146 1.77 -13.06 -1.08
CA LYS A 146 2.51 -14.16 -1.72
C LYS A 146 1.71 -14.83 -2.84
N ASN A 147 0.42 -15.09 -2.63
CA ASN A 147 -0.43 -15.74 -3.63
C ASN A 147 -0.62 -14.92 -4.91
N ASN A 148 -0.52 -13.60 -4.81
CA ASN A 148 -0.71 -12.69 -5.94
C ASN A 148 0.60 -12.22 -6.58
N PHE A 149 1.74 -12.68 -6.09
CA PHE A 149 3.04 -12.18 -6.47
C PHE A 149 3.31 -12.25 -7.99
N ASP A 150 2.92 -13.35 -8.65
CA ASP A 150 3.08 -13.50 -10.09
C ASP A 150 2.22 -12.51 -10.89
N ASN A 151 1.01 -12.20 -10.42
CA ASN A 151 0.15 -11.18 -11.04
C ASN A 151 0.79 -9.80 -10.92
N ILE A 152 1.38 -9.49 -9.76
CA ILE A 152 2.09 -8.23 -9.53
C ILE A 152 3.31 -8.12 -10.44
N ARG A 153 4.10 -9.20 -10.59
CA ARG A 153 5.22 -9.20 -11.54
C ARG A 153 4.78 -8.97 -12.97
N ARG A 154 3.69 -9.62 -13.41
CA ARG A 154 3.14 -9.39 -14.75
C ARG A 154 2.76 -7.93 -14.98
N TYR A 155 2.27 -7.24 -13.96
CA TYR A 155 1.97 -5.81 -14.03
C TYR A 155 3.24 -4.96 -14.24
N TYR A 156 4.34 -5.23 -13.52
CA TYR A 156 5.56 -4.41 -13.64
C TYR A 156 6.47 -4.78 -14.82
N PHE A 157 6.49 -6.05 -15.22
CA PHE A 157 7.47 -6.60 -16.16
C PHE A 157 6.84 -7.23 -17.42
N GLY A 158 5.52 -7.35 -17.48
CA GLY A 158 4.82 -8.08 -18.54
C GLY A 158 4.89 -9.60 -18.39
N MET A 159 4.47 -10.35 -19.41
CA MET A 159 4.48 -11.83 -19.41
C MET A 159 5.89 -12.45 -19.52
N THR A 160 6.92 -11.63 -19.71
CA THR A 160 8.26 -12.07 -20.07
C THR A 160 9.22 -11.86 -18.89
N SER A 161 9.33 -12.85 -18.02
CA SER A 161 10.63 -13.14 -17.40
C SER A 161 10.68 -14.60 -16.95
N ASP A 162 10.98 -15.48 -17.90
CA ASP A 162 11.63 -16.77 -17.64
C ASP A 162 13.08 -16.51 -17.19
N GLN A 163 13.26 -15.78 -16.08
CA GLN A 163 14.56 -15.68 -15.43
C GLN A 163 14.54 -16.53 -14.16
N GLU A 164 15.15 -17.70 -14.33
CA GLU A 164 15.54 -18.66 -13.31
C GLU A 164 16.29 -17.97 -12.15
N GLN A 165 16.10 -18.49 -10.93
CA GLN A 165 16.93 -18.28 -9.72
C GLN A 165 16.88 -16.95 -8.94
N ALA A 166 15.93 -16.04 -9.16
CA ALA A 166 15.74 -14.94 -8.19
C ALA A 166 14.95 -15.43 -6.95
N THR A 167 15.48 -15.19 -5.74
CA THR A 167 14.76 -15.38 -4.45
C THR A 167 13.59 -14.40 -4.34
N TYR A 168 12.61 -14.67 -3.46
CA TYR A 168 11.46 -13.79 -3.25
C TYR A 168 11.88 -12.34 -2.95
N GLU A 169 12.87 -12.16 -2.07
CA GLU A 169 13.40 -10.85 -1.67
C GLU A 169 14.04 -10.08 -2.85
N ASN A 170 14.86 -10.77 -3.67
CA ASN A 170 15.45 -10.15 -4.87
C ASN A 170 14.38 -9.64 -5.83
N ARG A 171 13.24 -10.36 -5.93
CA ARG A 171 12.12 -9.96 -6.79
C ARG A 171 11.33 -8.78 -6.23
N ILE A 172 11.31 -8.56 -4.90
CA ILE A 172 10.73 -7.36 -4.30
C ILE A 172 11.57 -6.12 -4.64
N ASP A 173 12.90 -6.22 -4.53
CA ASP A 173 13.81 -5.12 -4.88
C ASP A 173 13.68 -4.72 -6.36
N GLU A 174 13.43 -5.67 -7.28
CA GLU A 174 13.13 -5.39 -8.68
C GLU A 174 11.84 -4.56 -8.85
N ILE A 175 10.76 -4.95 -8.14
CA ILE A 175 9.47 -4.23 -8.17
C ILE A 175 9.66 -2.80 -7.69
N VAL A 176 10.33 -2.61 -6.54
CA VAL A 176 10.60 -1.29 -5.96
C VAL A 176 11.46 -0.44 -6.91
N THR A 177 12.46 -1.04 -7.55
CA THR A 177 13.30 -0.35 -8.54
C THR A 177 12.47 0.16 -9.72
N LYS A 178 11.56 -0.66 -10.28
CA LYS A 178 10.65 -0.23 -11.36
C LYS A 178 9.69 0.87 -10.93
N MET A 179 9.19 0.76 -9.72
CA MET A 179 8.27 1.73 -9.12
C MET A 179 8.91 3.12 -9.03
N VAL A 180 10.12 3.21 -8.45
CA VAL A 180 10.86 4.47 -8.31
C VAL A 180 11.31 5.02 -9.68
N ALA A 181 11.83 4.17 -10.57
CA ALA A 181 12.30 4.59 -11.89
C ALA A 181 11.19 5.23 -12.75
N SER A 182 9.93 4.81 -12.57
CA SER A 182 8.78 5.35 -13.32
C SER A 182 8.45 6.82 -12.99
N LYS A 183 9.01 7.36 -11.90
CA LYS A 183 8.71 8.71 -11.40
C LYS A 183 9.76 9.76 -11.75
N HIS A 184 10.88 9.36 -12.34
CA HIS A 184 12.03 10.25 -12.64
C HIS A 184 12.15 10.69 -14.12
N PHE A 185 11.05 10.72 -14.88
CA PHE A 185 11.02 11.23 -16.26
C PHE A 185 9.83 12.14 -16.53
#